data_AF-A0AAN4YBI5-F1
#
_entry.id   AF-A0AAN4YBI5-F1
#
_cell.length_a   1.000
_cell.length_b   1.000
_cell.length_c   1.000
_cell.angle_alpha   90.00
_cell.angle_beta   90.00
_cell.angle_gamma   90.00
#
_symmetry.space_group_name_H-M   'P 1'
#
loop_
_entity.id
_entity.type
_entity.pdbx_description
1 polymer ?
#
loop_
_entity_poly.entity_id
_entity_poly.type
_entity_poly.pdbx_seq_one_letter_code
_entity_poly.pdbx_strand_id
1 'polypeptide(L)'
;MSHYKLTSTVILHLANETESLGEMDLSGNMTRQVEVDLPVESDASHVANVGRLVEDMELKMRNLLRMFHRSWLEPYILYISE
;
A
#
# COMPACT_ATOMS: atom_id res chain seq x y z
N MET A 1 -25.27 -10.49 10.05
CA MET A 1 -24.02 -10.52 9.27
C MET A 1 -24.20 -9.61 8.07
N SER A 2 -23.13 -8.96 7.61
CA SER A 2 -23.16 -8.06 6.44
C SER A 2 -21.96 -8.39 5.55
N HIS A 3 -22.19 -8.29 4.23
CA HIS A 3 -21.20 -8.57 3.20
C HIS A 3 -20.51 -7.27 2.78
N TYR A 4 -19.21 -7.18 3.00
CA TYR A 4 -18.41 -6.00 2.69
C TYR A 4 -17.56 -6.28 1.46
N LYS A 5 -17.58 -5.33 0.52
CA LYS A 5 -16.73 -5.31 -0.66
C LYS A 5 -15.92 -4.02 -0.67
N LEU A 6 -14.63 -4.14 -0.39
CA LEU A 6 -13.69 -3.01 -0.36
C LEU A 6 -12.79 -3.07 -1.60
N THR A 7 -12.84 -2.02 -2.41
CA THR A 7 -11.88 -1.76 -3.49
C THR A 7 -11.00 -0.59 -3.06
N SER A 8 -9.69 -0.80 -2.99
CA SER A 8 -8.72 0.20 -2.57
C SER A 8 -7.68 0.41 -3.66
N THR A 9 -7.40 1.67 -3.98
CA THR A 9 -6.34 2.08 -4.89
C THR A 9 -5.35 2.95 -4.13
N VAL A 10 -4.09 2.56 -4.11
CA VAL A 10 -2.97 3.38 -3.62
C VAL A 10 -2.18 3.86 -4.82
N ILE A 11 -1.96 5.16 -4.88
CA ILE A 11 -1.11 5.79 -5.89
C ILE A 11 0.17 6.20 -5.18
N LEU A 12 1.30 5.76 -5.72
CA LEU A 12 2.63 6.13 -5.30
C LEU A 12 3.22 7.07 -6.34
N HIS A 13 3.75 8.20 -5.88
CA HIS A 13 4.66 9.04 -6.65
C HIS A 13 5.84 9.40 -5.76
N LEU A 14 7.03 8.91 -6.10
CA LEU A 14 8.31 9.33 -5.54
C LEU A 14 9.15 9.87 -6.69
N ALA A 15 9.25 11.19 -6.77
CA ALA A 15 10.20 11.86 -7.64
C ALA A 15 11.35 12.36 -6.77
N ASN A 16 12.58 11.96 -7.09
CA ASN A 16 13.77 12.51 -6.43
C ASN A 16 14.68 13.14 -7.50
N GLU A 17 14.88 14.45 -7.39
CA GLU A 17 15.77 15.24 -8.22
C GLU A 17 17.04 15.54 -7.40
N THR A 18 17.97 14.58 -7.34
CA THR A 18 19.28 14.82 -6.75
C THR A 18 20.36 14.61 -7.80
N GLU A 19 21.16 15.66 -8.03
CA GLU A 19 22.23 15.74 -9.04
C GLU A 19 23.20 14.53 -9.04
N SER A 20 23.37 13.87 -7.90
CA SER A 20 24.26 12.72 -7.73
C SER A 20 23.66 11.35 -8.08
N LEU A 21 22.33 11.22 -8.11
CA LEU A 21 21.63 9.93 -8.28
C LEU A 21 20.87 9.81 -9.61
N GLY A 22 20.83 10.88 -10.42
CA GLY A 22 20.00 10.94 -11.63
C GLY A 22 18.52 11.15 -11.32
N GLU A 23 17.72 11.39 -12.36
CA GLU A 23 16.27 11.58 -12.26
C GLU A 23 15.62 10.23 -11.89
N MET A 24 15.21 10.07 -10.63
CA MET A 24 14.50 8.88 -10.16
C MET A 24 13.01 9.20 -10.02
N ASP A 25 12.21 8.83 -11.02
CA ASP A 25 10.75 8.80 -10.95
C ASP A 25 10.25 7.37 -10.68
N LEU A 26 9.82 7.13 -9.44
CA LEU A 26 9.13 5.91 -9.06
C LEU A 26 7.65 6.25 -8.82
N SER A 27 6.89 6.17 -9.90
CA SER A 27 5.44 6.34 -9.89
C SER A 27 4.71 5.05 -10.27
N GLY A 28 3.54 4.81 -9.67
CA GLY A 28 2.74 3.63 -9.93
C GLY A 28 1.45 3.62 -9.12
N ASN A 29 0.50 2.77 -9.51
CA ASN A 29 -0.71 2.55 -8.72
C ASN A 29 -0.88 1.06 -8.41
N MET A 30 -1.46 0.78 -7.25
CA MET A 30 -1.82 -0.55 -6.80
C MET A 30 -3.31 -0.55 -6.47
N THR A 31 -4.08 -1.36 -7.19
CA THR A 31 -5.51 -1.56 -6.91
C THR A 31 -5.75 -2.96 -6.38
N ARG A 32 -6.50 -3.08 -5.29
CA ARG A 32 -6.86 -4.36 -4.68
C ARG A 32 -8.32 -4.38 -4.26
N GLN A 33 -8.94 -5.55 -4.39
CA GLN A 33 -10.30 -5.81 -3.95
C GLN A 33 -10.31 -6.91 -2.89
N VAL A 34 -11.15 -6.74 -1.87
CA VAL A 34 -11.41 -7.74 -0.83
C VAL A 34 -12.91 -7.81 -0.58
N GLU A 35 -13.38 -9.05 -0.39
CA GLU A 35 -14.75 -9.37 -0.01
C GLU A 35 -14.73 -10.18 1.27
N VAL A 36 -15.55 -9.81 2.25
CA VAL A 36 -15.63 -10.50 3.54
C VAL A 36 -17.01 -10.33 4.18
N ASP A 37 -17.47 -11.39 4.83
CA ASP A 37 -18.66 -11.36 5.66
C ASP A 37 -18.28 -11.15 7.12
N LEU A 38 -18.81 -10.08 7.74
CA LEU A 38 -18.55 -9.77 9.15
C LEU A 38 -19.86 -9.71 9.95
N PRO A 39 -19.84 -10.14 11.22
CA PRO A 39 -20.98 -9.95 12.12
C PRO A 39 -21.21 -8.45 12.37
N VAL A 40 -22.48 -8.09 12.56
CA VAL A 40 -22.91 -6.73 12.85
C VAL A 40 -23.85 -6.83 14.04
N GLU A 41 -23.45 -6.23 15.16
CA GLU A 41 -24.18 -6.29 16.43
C GLU A 41 -24.98 -5.00 16.69
N SER A 42 -24.53 -3.87 16.12
CA SER A 42 -25.19 -2.56 16.17
C SER A 42 -24.77 -1.71 14.97
N ASP A 43 -25.43 -0.56 14.77
CA ASP A 43 -25.06 0.38 13.69
C ASP A 43 -23.61 0.88 13.82
N ALA A 44 -23.09 1.01 15.06
CA ALA A 44 -21.69 1.37 15.31
C ALA A 44 -20.70 0.28 14.88
N SER A 45 -21.14 -0.99 14.82
CA SER A 45 -20.31 -2.12 14.37
C SER A 45 -19.92 -2.00 12.90
N HIS A 46 -20.74 -1.34 12.07
CA HIS A 46 -20.39 -1.08 10.67
C HIS A 46 -19.14 -0.22 10.54
N VAL A 47 -19.06 0.86 11.33
CA VAL A 47 -17.89 1.76 11.33
C VAL A 47 -16.64 1.01 11.79
N ALA A 48 -16.75 0.20 12.84
CA ALA A 48 -15.64 -0.62 13.33
C ALA A 48 -15.18 -1.66 12.29
N ASN A 49 -16.11 -2.35 11.63
CA ASN A 49 -15.81 -3.34 10.60
C ASN A 49 -15.13 -2.71 9.37
N VAL A 50 -15.65 -1.58 8.88
CA VAL A 50 -15.04 -0.84 7.77
C VAL A 50 -13.66 -0.30 8.16
N GLY A 51 -13.53 0.25 9.37
CA GLY A 51 -12.25 0.74 9.89
C GLY A 51 -11.16 -0.33 9.89
N ARG A 52 -11.48 -1.53 10.39
CA ARG A 52 -10.56 -2.69 10.34
C ARG A 52 -10.19 -3.08 8.91
N LEU A 53 -11.17 -3.11 8.00
CA LEU A 53 -10.90 -3.47 6.59
C LEU A 53 -9.97 -2.48 5.90
N VAL A 54 -10.15 -1.19 6.16
CA VAL A 54 -9.28 -0.13 5.63
C VAL A 54 -7.89 -0.21 6.25
N GLU A 55 -7.78 -0.36 7.57
CA GLU A 55 -6.49 -0.48 8.27
C GLU A 55 -5.67 -1.68 7.78
N ASP A 56 -6.29 -2.86 7.67
CA ASP A 56 -5.64 -4.06 7.15
C ASP A 56 -5.16 -3.87 5.70
N MET A 57 -5.97 -3.20 4.89
CA MET A 57 -5.64 -2.95 3.48
C MET A 57 -4.48 -1.96 3.37
N GLU A 58 -4.51 -0.87 4.14
CA GLU A 58 -3.44 0.12 4.22
C GLU A 58 -2.13 -0.53 4.67
N LEU A 59 -2.16 -1.34 5.73
CA LEU A 59 -0.99 -2.04 6.25
C LEU A 59 -0.35 -2.94 5.18
N LYS A 60 -1.17 -3.71 4.46
CA LYS A 60 -0.71 -4.57 3.35
C LYS A 60 -0.08 -3.74 2.23
N MET A 61 -0.74 -2.67 1.79
CA MET A 61 -0.26 -1.82 0.71
C MET A 61 1.03 -1.09 1.09
N ARG A 62 1.15 -0.61 2.34
CA ARG A 62 2.37 -0.01 2.89
C ARG A 62 3.54 -1.00 2.93
N ASN A 63 3.30 -2.25 3.30
CA ASN A 63 4.35 -3.27 3.32
C ASN A 63 4.80 -3.63 1.91
N LEU A 64 3.88 -3.71 0.94
CA LEU A 64 4.21 -3.91 -0.46
C LEU A 64 5.05 -2.74 -1.00
N LEU A 65 4.66 -1.51 -0.68
CA LEU A 65 5.42 -0.32 -1.05
C LEU A 65 6.85 -0.34 -0.50
N ARG A 66 7.02 -0.68 0.79
CA ARG A 66 8.34 -0.81 1.42
C ARG A 66 9.19 -1.89 0.74
N MET A 67 8.57 -3.00 0.36
CA MET A 67 9.23 -4.08 -0.36
C MET A 67 9.69 -3.64 -1.75
N PHE A 68 8.85 -2.90 -2.49
CA PHE A 68 9.26 -2.31 -3.76
C PHE A 68 10.42 -1.34 -3.58
N HIS A 69 10.30 -0.36 -2.69
CA HIS A 69 11.37 0.60 -2.41
C HIS A 69 12.70 -0.10 -2.08
N ARG A 70 12.67 -1.14 -1.24
CA ARG A 70 13.85 -1.96 -0.92
C ARG A 70 14.39 -2.70 -2.16
N SER A 71 13.53 -3.41 -2.88
CA SER A 71 13.93 -4.23 -4.04
C SER A 71 14.53 -3.40 -5.18
N TRP A 72 14.06 -2.18 -5.39
CA TRP A 72 14.57 -1.29 -6.44
C TRP A 72 15.89 -0.63 -6.05
N LEU A 73 16.11 -0.36 -4.75
CA LEU A 73 17.32 0.31 -4.28
C LEU A 73 18.48 -0.65 -3.97
N GLU A 74 18.19 -1.90 -3.59
CA GLU A 74 19.23 -2.90 -3.27
C GLU A 74 20.27 -3.10 -4.40
N PRO A 75 19.92 -3.27 -5.68
CA PRO A 75 20.92 -3.44 -6.73
C PRO A 75 21.76 -2.18 -6.99
N TYR A 76 21.17 -0.98 -6.86
CA TYR A 76 21.92 0.28 -7.00
C TYR A 76 22.90 0.48 -5.86
N ILE A 77 22.50 0.24 -4.61
CA ILE A 77 23.37 0.38 -3.44
C ILE A 77 24.56 -0.58 -3.52
N LEU A 78 24.33 -1.82 -3.96
CA LEU A 78 25.40 -2.80 -4.15
C LEU A 78 26.40 -2.36 -5.23
N TYR A 79 25.91 -1.78 -6.33
CA TYR A 79 26.77 -1.27 -7.41
C TYR A 79 27.71 -0.14 -6.99
N ILE A 80 27.34 0.70 -6.02
CA ILE A 80 28.19 1.80 -5.50
C ILE A 80 29.13 1.36 -4.37
N SER A 81 28.99 0.12 -3.88
CA SER A 81 29.79 -0.44 -2.78
C SER A 81 30.97 -1.31 -3.25
N GLU A 82 31.13 -1.49 -4.56
CA GLU A 82 32.29 -2.08 -5.24
C GLU A 82 33.13 -0.99 -5.93
#